data_AF-A0A261AE40-F1
#
_entry.id   AF-A0A261AE40-F1
#
_cell.length_a   1.000
_cell.length_b   1.000
_cell.length_c   1.000
_cell.angle_alpha   90.00
_cell.angle_beta   90.00
_cell.angle_gamma   90.00
#
_symmetry.space_group_name_H-M   'P 1'
#
loop_
_entity.id
_entity.type
_entity.pdbx_description
1 polymer ?
#
loop_
_entity_poly.entity_id
_entity_poly.type
_entity_poly.pdbx_seq_one_letter_code
_entity_poly.pdbx_strand_id
1 'polypeptide(L)'
;MLQKVLLIATVFWSAAAYGPHPPSDNLMYYPENFEPEIRYIRGPPGKPGPPGRAGVRGVAGGAGPPGPAGQSTCQYKCPTGYYTSSRNYGGAEHIWCIKMKGTTTKYTMNLFGNLDIECKSEGAVLTGFQNHTEYMAVYNNFKPNFPWISTVKPMVIIGARRKDSCPKITTTCSNTQGNQWTDGVTSGTKLFETPGFFGSQQPNPEFGKKMCFGVWTKDNKLYSYKCSDWDYRPAKLFMCGKPAPCVF
;
A
#
# COMPACT_ATOMS: atom_id res chain seq x y z
N MET A 1 63.31 -46.33 17.00
CA MET A 1 62.04 -45.80 17.52
C MET A 1 61.74 -44.50 16.80
N LEU A 2 60.91 -44.53 15.75
CA LEU A 2 60.51 -43.33 15.00
C LEU A 2 59.31 -42.68 15.69
N GLN A 3 59.49 -41.44 16.12
CA GLN A 3 58.55 -40.63 16.87
C GLN A 3 57.49 -40.06 15.92
N LYS A 4 56.24 -40.53 16.05
CA LYS A 4 55.09 -39.97 15.34
C LYS A 4 54.75 -38.61 15.95
N VAL A 5 54.97 -37.54 15.19
CA VAL A 5 54.50 -36.19 15.53
C VAL A 5 53.05 -36.06 15.10
N LEU A 6 52.18 -35.83 16.08
CA LEU A 6 50.75 -35.60 15.93
C LEU A 6 50.54 -34.13 15.50
N LEU A 7 50.14 -33.90 14.25
CA LEU A 7 49.73 -32.57 13.76
C LEU A 7 48.30 -32.29 14.21
N ILE A 8 48.16 -31.45 15.24
CA ILE A 8 46.89 -30.86 15.66
C ILE A 8 46.60 -29.69 14.70
N ALA A 9 45.66 -29.86 13.79
CA ALA A 9 45.16 -28.77 12.96
C ALA A 9 44.19 -27.91 13.78
N THR A 10 44.69 -26.80 14.32
CA THR A 10 43.85 -25.72 14.85
C THR A 10 43.20 -24.97 13.69
N VAL A 11 41.91 -25.19 13.47
CA VAL A 11 41.12 -24.36 12.54
C VAL A 11 40.86 -23.02 13.23
N PHE A 12 41.65 -22.02 12.87
CA PHE A 12 41.34 -20.63 13.18
C PHE A 12 40.06 -20.23 12.45
N TRP A 13 39.03 -19.83 13.21
CA TRP A 13 37.93 -19.04 12.68
C TRP A 13 38.47 -17.66 12.29
N SER A 14 38.78 -17.51 11.01
CA SER A 14 38.97 -16.19 10.42
C SER A 14 37.61 -15.51 10.37
N ALA A 15 37.45 -14.43 11.14
CA ALA A 15 36.39 -13.46 10.94
C ALA A 15 36.47 -12.97 9.48
N ALA A 16 35.49 -13.35 8.66
CA ALA A 16 35.40 -12.86 7.30
C ALA A 16 35.10 -11.36 7.37
N ALA A 17 36.10 -10.57 7.01
CA ALA A 17 35.99 -9.14 6.75
C ALA A 17 34.88 -8.90 5.72
N TYR A 18 33.98 -7.97 6.03
CA TYR A 18 33.01 -7.40 5.09
C TYR A 18 33.79 -6.72 3.96
N GLY A 19 34.00 -7.45 2.87
CA GLY A 19 34.39 -6.86 1.58
C GLY A 19 33.17 -6.21 0.90
N PRO A 20 33.38 -5.24 0.01
CA PRO A 20 32.28 -4.55 -0.66
C PRO A 20 31.53 -5.53 -1.56
N HIS A 21 30.23 -5.69 -1.29
CA HIS A 21 29.35 -6.51 -2.12
C HIS A 21 29.24 -5.91 -3.53
N PRO A 22 29.24 -6.74 -4.59
CA PRO A 22 29.01 -6.27 -5.96
C PRO A 22 27.61 -5.64 -6.07
N PRO A 23 27.41 -4.66 -6.98
CA PRO A 23 26.13 -3.98 -7.11
C PRO A 23 25.05 -4.99 -7.54
N SER A 24 24.03 -5.14 -6.71
CA SER A 24 22.79 -5.80 -7.06
C SER A 24 21.87 -4.74 -7.66
N ASP A 25 21.62 -4.83 -8.96
CA ASP A 25 20.87 -3.84 -9.76
C ASP A 25 19.37 -3.70 -9.40
N ASN A 26 18.90 -4.17 -8.24
CA ASN A 26 17.49 -4.05 -7.85
C ASN A 26 17.21 -3.90 -6.35
N LEU A 27 18.19 -3.49 -5.54
CA LEU A 27 17.96 -3.21 -4.12
C LEU A 27 17.73 -1.72 -3.86
N MET A 28 16.47 -1.27 -3.99
CA MET A 28 16.02 -0.07 -3.26
C MET A 28 15.92 -0.43 -1.77
N TYR A 29 17.05 -0.33 -1.07
CA TYR A 29 17.10 -0.46 0.38
C TYR A 29 16.45 0.78 1.02
N TYR A 30 15.29 0.60 1.66
CA TYR A 30 14.75 1.57 2.59
C TYR A 30 14.87 0.99 4.01
N PRO A 31 15.61 1.64 4.93
CA PRO A 31 15.65 1.22 6.32
C PRO A 31 14.25 1.34 6.93
N GLU A 32 13.95 0.52 7.94
CA GLU A 32 12.62 0.41 8.59
C GLU A 32 12.04 1.72 9.16
N ASN A 33 12.86 2.79 9.15
CA ASN A 33 12.59 4.13 9.66
C ASN A 33 12.26 5.16 8.56
N PHE A 34 12.42 4.83 7.28
CA PHE A 34 11.92 5.66 6.17
C PHE A 34 10.48 5.25 5.85
N GLU A 35 9.57 5.51 6.79
CA GLU A 35 8.19 5.73 6.40
C GLU A 35 8.17 7.03 5.58
N PRO A 36 7.66 7.04 4.34
CA PRO A 36 7.40 8.31 3.70
C PRO A 36 6.35 9.00 4.54
N GLU A 37 6.78 10.00 5.30
CA GLU A 37 5.94 11.09 5.80
C GLU A 37 5.01 11.45 4.63
N ILE A 38 3.73 11.08 4.76
CA ILE A 38 2.74 11.11 3.68
C ILE A 38 2.52 12.57 3.31
N ARG A 39 3.38 13.11 2.44
CA ARG A 39 3.19 14.41 1.84
C ARG A 39 2.14 14.23 0.75
N TYR A 40 0.94 14.68 1.09
CA TYR A 40 -0.16 15.02 0.19
C TYR A 40 0.29 15.17 -1.26
N ILE A 41 -0.20 14.29 -2.14
CA ILE A 41 -0.27 14.64 -3.55
C ILE A 41 -1.34 15.74 -3.62
N ARG A 42 -0.95 17.01 -3.48
CA ARG A 42 -1.81 18.13 -3.89
C ARG A 42 -2.18 17.87 -5.34
N GLY A 43 -3.47 17.99 -5.65
CA GLY A 43 -3.94 17.95 -7.02
C GLY A 43 -3.13 18.92 -7.90
N PRO A 44 -2.98 18.62 -9.21
CA PRO A 44 -2.21 19.46 -10.11
C PRO A 44 -2.69 20.93 -9.99
N PRO A 45 -1.76 21.91 -9.93
CA PRO A 45 -2.12 23.32 -9.95
C PRO A 45 -3.04 23.60 -11.15
N GLY A 46 -4.12 24.36 -10.91
CA GLY A 46 -4.95 24.86 -12.01
C GLY A 46 -4.06 25.58 -13.03
N LYS A 47 -4.33 25.38 -14.32
CA LYS A 47 -3.57 26.04 -15.39
C LYS A 47 -3.59 27.56 -15.17
N PRO A 48 -2.44 28.26 -15.26
CA PRO A 48 -2.43 29.72 -15.30
C PRO A 48 -3.37 30.20 -16.41
N GLY A 49 -4.21 31.20 -16.10
CA GLY A 49 -5.07 31.81 -17.11
C GLY A 49 -4.26 32.39 -18.27
N PRO A 50 -4.84 32.49 -19.48
CA PRO A 50 -4.15 33.04 -20.64
C PRO A 50 -3.65 34.47 -20.34
N PRO A 51 -2.44 34.85 -20.80
CA PRO A 51 -1.93 36.20 -20.65
C PRO A 51 -2.90 37.21 -21.28
N GLY A 52 -3.33 38.20 -20.51
CA GLY A 52 -4.09 39.32 -21.03
C GLY A 52 -3.31 40.04 -22.13
N ARG A 53 -4.01 40.51 -23.17
CA ARG A 53 -3.41 41.31 -24.25
C ARG A 53 -2.71 42.54 -23.65
N ALA A 54 -1.50 42.84 -24.11
CA ALA A 54 -0.74 44.01 -23.71
C ALA A 54 -1.50 45.30 -24.06
N GLY A 55 -2.12 45.91 -23.05
CA GLY A 55 -2.75 47.23 -23.13
C GLY A 55 -1.80 48.32 -22.65
N VAL A 56 -1.88 49.49 -23.30
CA VAL A 56 -1.20 50.73 -22.93
C VAL A 56 -1.43 51.04 -21.44
N ARG A 57 -0.38 51.48 -20.74
CA ARG A 57 -0.30 51.67 -19.28
C ARG A 57 -1.32 52.72 -18.78
N GLY A 58 -2.57 52.30 -18.59
CA GLY A 58 -3.62 53.05 -17.90
C GLY A 58 -3.55 52.84 -16.38
N VAL A 59 -4.03 53.83 -15.64
CA VAL A 59 -4.17 53.78 -14.17
C VAL A 59 -4.99 52.55 -13.77
N ALA A 60 -4.53 51.79 -12.77
CA ALA A 60 -5.20 50.58 -12.33
C ALA A 60 -6.64 50.89 -11.87
N GLY A 61 -7.63 50.38 -12.61
CA GLY A 61 -9.02 50.38 -12.17
C GLY A 61 -9.18 49.56 -10.90
N GLY A 62 -10.14 49.93 -10.05
CA GLY A 62 -10.45 49.20 -8.82
C GLY A 62 -10.73 47.71 -9.08
N ALA A 63 -10.49 46.88 -8.07
CA ALA A 63 -10.77 45.45 -8.16
C ALA A 63 -12.24 45.24 -8.57
N GLY A 64 -12.44 44.61 -9.74
CA GLY A 64 -13.77 44.21 -10.17
C GLY A 64 -14.39 43.24 -9.16
N PRO A 65 -15.72 43.12 -9.13
CA PRO A 65 -16.40 42.15 -8.27
C PRO A 65 -15.83 40.74 -8.53
N PRO A 66 -15.77 39.87 -7.51
CA PRO A 66 -15.40 38.47 -7.69
C PRO A 66 -16.23 37.87 -8.82
N GLY A 67 -15.56 37.30 -9.82
CA GLY A 67 -16.25 36.58 -10.88
C GLY A 67 -17.07 35.42 -10.29
N PRO A 68 -18.16 35.00 -10.96
CA PRO A 68 -18.92 33.83 -10.52
C PRO A 68 -17.99 32.63 -10.38
N ALA A 69 -18.22 31.80 -9.36
CA ALA A 69 -17.45 30.58 -9.16
C ALA A 69 -17.53 29.75 -10.46
N GLY A 70 -16.38 29.55 -11.12
CA GLY A 70 -16.33 28.77 -12.34
C GLY A 70 -16.82 27.35 -12.03
N GLN A 71 -18.00 26.99 -12.55
CA GLN A 71 -18.46 25.62 -12.52
C GLN A 71 -17.50 24.81 -13.38
N SER A 72 -16.60 24.04 -12.74
CA SER A 72 -15.77 23.12 -13.49
C SER A 72 -16.70 22.05 -14.08
N THR A 73 -16.68 21.90 -15.40
CA THR A 73 -17.39 20.81 -16.10
C THR A 73 -16.72 19.45 -15.88
N CYS A 74 -15.60 19.45 -15.16
CA CYS A 74 -14.80 18.29 -14.79
C CYS A 74 -15.66 17.18 -14.21
N GLN A 75 -15.68 16.03 -14.89
CA GLN A 75 -16.28 14.81 -14.38
C GLN A 75 -15.16 13.95 -13.78
N TYR A 76 -15.28 13.58 -12.51
CA TYR A 76 -14.34 12.63 -11.91
C TYR A 76 -14.77 11.22 -12.28
N LYS A 77 -13.91 10.46 -12.97
CA LYS A 77 -14.23 9.09 -13.40
C LYS A 77 -13.02 8.18 -13.28
N CYS A 78 -13.25 6.94 -12.85
CA CYS A 78 -12.18 5.96 -12.81
C CYS A 78 -11.71 5.58 -14.22
N PRO A 79 -10.39 5.40 -14.43
CA PRO A 79 -9.88 4.87 -15.69
C PRO A 79 -10.44 3.48 -15.98
N THR A 80 -10.45 3.09 -17.25
CA THR A 80 -10.84 1.74 -17.65
C THR A 80 -10.06 0.67 -16.88
N GLY A 81 -10.78 -0.36 -16.40
CA GLY A 81 -10.18 -1.45 -15.63
C GLY A 81 -9.95 -1.13 -14.14
N TYR A 82 -10.53 -0.05 -13.63
CA TYR A 82 -10.62 0.24 -12.19
C TYR A 82 -12.06 0.04 -11.70
N TYR A 83 -12.19 -0.47 -10.48
CA TYR A 83 -13.43 -0.55 -9.73
C TYR A 83 -13.71 0.82 -9.10
N THR A 84 -14.94 1.31 -9.24
CA THR A 84 -15.36 2.61 -8.71
C THR A 84 -15.92 2.41 -7.31
N SER A 85 -15.38 3.14 -6.35
CA SER A 85 -15.91 3.21 -4.99
C SER A 85 -16.00 4.65 -4.52
N SER A 86 -16.69 4.87 -3.42
CA SER A 86 -16.85 6.18 -2.78
C SER A 86 -16.02 6.24 -1.50
N ARG A 87 -15.41 7.40 -1.26
CA ARG A 87 -14.66 7.71 -0.03
C ARG A 87 -15.14 9.05 0.52
N ASN A 88 -15.52 9.07 1.79
CA ASN A 88 -15.69 10.33 2.50
C ASN A 88 -14.35 10.71 3.14
N TYR A 89 -13.73 11.77 2.65
CA TYR A 89 -12.49 12.32 3.21
C TYR A 89 -12.55 13.85 3.10
N GLY A 90 -12.08 14.55 4.14
CA GLY A 90 -12.17 16.01 4.18
C GLY A 90 -13.60 16.56 4.23
N GLY A 91 -14.58 15.74 4.65
CA GLY A 91 -15.99 16.14 4.74
C GLY A 91 -16.77 16.10 3.42
N ALA A 92 -16.15 15.64 2.33
CA ALA A 92 -16.78 15.50 1.03
C ALA A 92 -16.66 14.07 0.48
N GLU A 93 -17.61 13.69 -0.35
CA GLU A 93 -17.59 12.42 -1.07
C GLU A 93 -16.71 12.52 -2.31
N HIS A 94 -15.76 11.60 -2.44
CA HIS A 94 -14.83 11.52 -3.55
C HIS A 94 -14.88 10.13 -4.19
N ILE A 95 -14.69 10.09 -5.51
CA ILE A 95 -14.57 8.84 -6.24
C ILE A 95 -13.16 8.27 -6.04
N TRP A 96 -13.10 7.01 -5.61
CA TRP A 96 -11.88 6.25 -5.38
C TRP A 96 -11.82 5.06 -6.31
N CYS A 97 -10.70 4.91 -7.00
CA CYS A 97 -10.49 3.94 -8.05
C CYS A 97 -9.58 2.83 -7.55
N ILE A 98 -10.12 1.63 -7.45
CA ILE A 98 -9.42 0.45 -6.92
C ILE A 98 -9.10 -0.51 -8.05
N LYS A 99 -7.89 -1.09 -8.05
CA LYS A 99 -7.49 -2.13 -8.99
C LYS A 99 -6.74 -3.25 -8.28
N MET A 100 -7.10 -4.50 -8.58
CA MET A 100 -6.28 -5.64 -8.21
C MET A 100 -5.16 -5.81 -9.22
N LYS A 101 -3.92 -5.86 -8.74
CA LYS A 101 -2.72 -6.14 -9.54
C LYS A 101 -2.16 -7.48 -9.13
N GLY A 102 -1.45 -8.10 -10.08
CA GLY A 102 -0.60 -9.25 -9.82
C GLY A 102 0.83 -8.95 -10.21
N THR A 103 1.78 -9.59 -9.53
CA THR A 103 3.22 -9.45 -9.81
C THR A 103 3.87 -10.83 -9.74
N THR A 104 4.90 -11.03 -10.55
CA THR A 104 5.78 -12.21 -10.52
C THR A 104 7.11 -11.94 -9.80
N THR A 105 7.30 -10.70 -9.34
CA THR A 105 8.55 -10.24 -8.72
C THR A 105 8.72 -10.87 -7.35
N LYS A 106 9.92 -11.43 -7.12
CA LYS A 106 10.32 -11.95 -5.81
C LYS A 106 10.93 -10.82 -4.98
N TYR A 107 10.34 -10.56 -3.82
CA TYR A 107 10.85 -9.56 -2.88
C TYR A 107 11.63 -10.25 -1.77
N THR A 108 12.92 -9.95 -1.69
CA THR A 108 13.81 -10.51 -0.66
C THR A 108 13.73 -9.78 0.67
N MET A 109 12.96 -8.68 0.77
CA MET A 109 12.63 -7.98 2.02
C MET A 109 11.48 -6.99 1.82
N ASN A 110 10.86 -6.56 2.92
CA ASN A 110 9.85 -5.49 2.95
C ASN A 110 8.78 -5.64 1.86
N LEU A 111 8.11 -6.79 1.84
CA LEU A 111 7.08 -7.08 0.86
C LEU A 111 6.02 -5.98 0.79
N PHE A 112 5.54 -5.51 1.95
CA PHE A 112 4.48 -4.50 1.98
C PHE A 112 4.92 -3.19 1.33
N GLY A 113 6.09 -2.67 1.72
CA GLY A 113 6.62 -1.42 1.16
C GLY A 113 6.88 -1.52 -0.33
N ASN A 114 7.40 -2.65 -0.81
CA ASN A 114 7.63 -2.86 -2.25
C ASN A 114 6.35 -2.89 -3.07
N LEU A 115 5.29 -3.53 -2.58
CA LEU A 115 4.00 -3.52 -3.26
C LEU A 115 3.33 -2.14 -3.24
N ASP A 116 3.55 -1.35 -2.19
CA ASP A 116 3.09 0.04 -2.16
C ASP A 116 3.85 0.92 -3.15
N ILE A 117 5.15 0.68 -3.36
CA ILE A 117 5.93 1.32 -4.45
C ILE A 117 5.34 0.93 -5.82
N GLU A 118 4.95 -0.34 -6.03
CA GLU A 118 4.27 -0.77 -7.26
C GLU A 118 2.90 -0.09 -7.47
N CYS A 119 2.21 0.32 -6.40
CA CYS A 119 1.00 1.14 -6.52
C CYS A 119 1.37 2.60 -6.85
N LYS A 120 2.40 3.15 -6.19
CA LYS A 120 2.84 4.55 -6.33
C LYS A 120 3.33 4.89 -7.73
N SER A 121 3.89 3.92 -8.47
CA SER A 121 4.27 4.10 -9.87
C SER A 121 3.10 4.47 -10.78
N GLU A 122 1.85 4.23 -10.35
CA GLU A 122 0.62 4.61 -11.07
C GLU A 122 -0.18 5.72 -10.37
N GLY A 123 0.45 6.45 -9.45
CA GLY A 123 -0.21 7.48 -8.63
C GLY A 123 -1.23 6.90 -7.64
N ALA A 124 -1.06 5.63 -7.26
CA ALA A 124 -1.90 4.92 -6.31
C ALA A 124 -1.12 4.56 -5.04
N VAL A 125 -1.82 3.98 -4.06
CA VAL A 125 -1.25 3.41 -2.84
C VAL A 125 -1.91 2.06 -2.57
N LEU A 126 -1.32 1.21 -1.73
CA LEU A 126 -2.05 0.04 -1.21
C LEU A 126 -3.34 0.52 -0.55
N THR A 127 -4.49 0.04 -1.02
CA THR A 127 -5.79 0.58 -0.62
C THR A 127 -6.40 -0.13 0.58
N GLY A 128 -7.09 0.64 1.41
CA GLY A 128 -8.03 0.15 2.40
C GLY A 128 -9.44 -0.07 1.84
N PHE A 129 -10.28 -0.69 2.68
CA PHE A 129 -11.67 -1.02 2.38
C PHE A 129 -12.60 -0.58 3.52
N GLN A 130 -13.67 0.10 3.18
CA GLN A 130 -14.69 0.62 4.11
C GLN A 130 -15.39 -0.50 4.89
N ASN A 131 -15.51 -1.69 4.30
CA ASN A 131 -16.10 -2.88 4.92
C ASN A 131 -15.81 -4.14 4.08
N HIS A 132 -16.22 -5.31 4.57
CA HIS A 132 -16.03 -6.58 3.87
C HIS A 132 -16.84 -6.70 2.57
N THR A 133 -18.02 -6.09 2.49
CA THR A 133 -18.84 -6.07 1.26
C THR A 133 -18.09 -5.38 0.13
N GLU A 134 -17.47 -4.23 0.40
CA GLU A 134 -16.65 -3.52 -0.59
C GLU A 134 -15.45 -4.37 -1.03
N TYR A 135 -14.73 -4.97 -0.06
CA TYR A 135 -13.60 -5.84 -0.36
C TYR A 135 -14.01 -6.99 -1.30
N MET A 136 -15.10 -7.69 -0.98
CA MET A 136 -15.57 -8.81 -1.78
C MET A 136 -16.09 -8.38 -3.16
N ALA A 137 -16.73 -7.22 -3.27
CA ALA A 137 -17.17 -6.68 -4.55
C ALA A 137 -15.98 -6.39 -5.48
N VAL A 138 -14.95 -5.72 -4.96
CA VAL A 138 -13.70 -5.44 -5.68
C VAL A 138 -13.00 -6.74 -6.06
N TYR A 139 -12.80 -7.65 -5.11
CA TYR A 139 -12.14 -8.93 -5.35
C TYR A 139 -12.86 -9.75 -6.42
N ASN A 140 -14.18 -9.90 -6.33
CA ASN A 140 -14.96 -10.67 -7.30
C ASN A 140 -14.97 -10.04 -8.68
N ASN A 141 -14.92 -8.70 -8.77
CA ASN A 141 -14.80 -7.98 -10.05
C ASN A 141 -13.48 -8.31 -10.76
N PHE A 142 -12.37 -8.44 -10.03
CA PHE A 142 -11.05 -8.66 -10.63
C PHE A 142 -10.61 -10.11 -10.68
N LYS A 143 -11.15 -11.00 -9.83
CA LYS A 143 -10.80 -12.42 -9.76
C LYS A 143 -10.77 -13.11 -11.14
N PRO A 144 -11.71 -12.88 -12.07
CA PRO A 144 -11.67 -13.51 -13.40
C PRO A 144 -10.41 -13.20 -14.22
N ASN A 145 -9.74 -12.06 -13.97
CA ASN A 145 -8.51 -11.69 -14.67
C ASN A 145 -7.28 -12.49 -14.20
N PHE A 146 -7.42 -13.30 -13.15
CA PHE A 146 -6.35 -14.06 -12.54
C PHE A 146 -6.76 -15.53 -12.37
N PRO A 147 -6.85 -16.29 -13.48
CA PRO A 147 -7.37 -17.67 -13.46
C PRO A 147 -6.54 -18.62 -12.56
N TRP A 148 -5.26 -18.31 -12.34
CA TRP A 148 -4.35 -19.07 -11.50
C TRP A 148 -4.62 -18.96 -10.00
N ILE A 149 -5.53 -18.08 -9.55
CA ILE A 149 -5.91 -17.96 -8.13
C ILE A 149 -6.37 -19.31 -7.56
N SER A 150 -7.14 -20.09 -8.31
CA SER A 150 -7.68 -21.39 -7.85
C SER A 150 -6.57 -22.41 -7.54
N THR A 151 -5.48 -22.37 -8.30
CA THR A 151 -4.34 -23.28 -8.19
C THR A 151 -3.31 -22.79 -7.18
N VAL A 152 -2.85 -21.55 -7.32
CA VAL A 152 -1.74 -20.99 -6.52
C VAL A 152 -2.21 -20.56 -5.13
N LYS A 153 -3.49 -20.17 -5.02
CA LYS A 153 -4.10 -19.69 -3.77
C LYS A 153 -3.27 -18.58 -3.11
N PRO A 154 -2.96 -17.49 -3.84
CA PRO A 154 -2.15 -16.39 -3.31
C PRO A 154 -2.83 -15.67 -2.14
N MET A 155 -2.07 -14.87 -1.41
CA MET A 155 -2.63 -13.83 -0.55
C MET A 155 -2.83 -12.55 -1.37
N VAL A 156 -3.97 -11.88 -1.18
CA VAL A 156 -4.24 -10.54 -1.70
C VAL A 156 -3.84 -9.52 -0.64
N ILE A 157 -2.77 -8.78 -0.89
CA ILE A 157 -2.27 -7.74 0.04
C ILE A 157 -3.12 -6.48 -0.05
N ILE A 158 -3.43 -5.89 1.09
CA ILE A 158 -4.26 -4.68 1.22
C ILE A 158 -3.52 -3.61 2.03
N GLY A 159 -3.94 -2.34 1.91
CA GLY A 159 -3.36 -1.19 2.59
C GLY A 159 -3.73 -1.07 4.07
N ALA A 160 -3.43 -2.09 4.87
CA ALA A 160 -3.67 -2.11 6.29
C ALA A 160 -2.50 -2.68 7.08
N ARG A 161 -2.29 -2.13 8.27
CA ARG A 161 -1.31 -2.63 9.25
C ARG A 161 -1.84 -2.50 10.68
N ARG A 162 -1.22 -3.19 11.62
CA ARG A 162 -1.40 -2.89 13.04
C ARG A 162 -0.86 -1.50 13.35
N LYS A 163 -1.49 -0.79 14.27
CA LYS A 163 -0.99 0.50 14.78
C LYS A 163 0.34 0.26 15.51
N ASP A 164 1.30 1.16 15.36
CA ASP A 164 2.58 1.06 16.08
C ASP A 164 2.38 1.14 17.60
N SER A 165 1.36 1.86 18.05
CA SER A 165 0.92 1.89 19.45
C SER A 165 0.28 0.58 19.94
N CYS A 166 0.07 -0.41 19.06
CA CYS A 166 -0.60 -1.68 19.35
C CYS A 166 0.26 -2.92 19.03
N PRO A 167 1.43 -3.06 19.70
CA PRO A 167 2.36 -4.17 19.46
C PRO A 167 1.83 -5.53 19.95
N LYS A 168 0.79 -5.56 20.80
CA LYS A 168 0.19 -6.79 21.34
C LYS A 168 -1.33 -6.72 21.27
N ILE A 169 -1.99 -7.88 21.34
CA ILE A 169 -3.44 -7.94 21.51
C ILE A 169 -3.79 -7.67 22.97
N THR A 170 -4.57 -6.62 23.19
CA THR A 170 -5.14 -6.26 24.50
C THR A 170 -6.60 -5.84 24.30
N THR A 171 -7.30 -5.49 25.38
CA THR A 171 -8.64 -4.91 25.30
C THR A 171 -8.69 -3.62 24.48
N THR A 172 -7.69 -2.74 24.61
CA THR A 172 -7.58 -1.49 23.85
C THR A 172 -6.99 -1.69 22.45
N CYS A 173 -6.02 -2.59 22.31
CA CYS A 173 -5.39 -2.95 21.05
C CYS A 173 -5.94 -4.27 20.51
N SER A 174 -7.26 -4.34 20.40
CA SER A 174 -7.98 -5.53 20.00
C SER A 174 -7.70 -5.93 18.54
N ASN A 175 -8.27 -7.06 18.13
CA ASN A 175 -8.20 -7.55 16.76
C ASN A 175 -8.84 -6.59 15.74
N THR A 176 -9.72 -5.69 16.20
CA THR A 176 -10.44 -4.71 15.36
C THR A 176 -9.87 -3.31 15.52
N GLN A 177 -9.71 -2.83 16.75
CA GLN A 177 -9.32 -1.46 17.07
C GLN A 177 -7.81 -1.21 17.02
N GLY A 178 -7.01 -2.28 17.06
CA GLY A 178 -5.55 -2.23 16.98
C GLY A 178 -4.98 -2.03 15.58
N ASN A 179 -5.82 -1.82 14.55
CA ASN A 179 -5.41 -1.74 13.15
C ASN A 179 -5.65 -0.34 12.56
N GLN A 180 -4.93 -0.03 11.50
CA GLN A 180 -5.03 1.22 10.75
C GLN A 180 -4.87 1.00 9.25
N TRP A 181 -5.50 1.87 8.48
CA TRP A 181 -5.31 1.96 7.03
C TRP A 181 -4.04 2.76 6.71
N THR A 182 -3.40 2.43 5.59
CA THR A 182 -2.18 3.10 5.12
C THR A 182 -2.42 4.00 3.91
N ASP A 183 -3.64 4.01 3.37
CA ASP A 183 -3.99 4.76 2.15
C ASP A 183 -4.32 6.24 2.41
N GLY A 184 -4.40 6.65 3.68
CA GLY A 184 -4.69 8.03 4.10
C GLY A 184 -6.13 8.50 3.88
N VAL A 185 -7.00 7.67 3.31
CA VAL A 185 -8.39 8.05 2.95
C VAL A 185 -9.44 7.10 3.50
N THR A 186 -9.11 5.82 3.70
CA THR A 186 -10.03 4.87 4.32
C THR A 186 -10.03 5.08 5.83
N SER A 187 -11.23 5.07 6.42
CA SER A 187 -11.44 5.27 7.84
C SER A 187 -12.27 4.14 8.44
N GLY A 188 -12.34 4.10 9.77
CA GLY A 188 -13.12 3.11 10.50
C GLY A 188 -12.52 1.70 10.52
N THR A 189 -13.22 0.79 11.18
CA THR A 189 -12.76 -0.57 11.52
C THR A 189 -13.66 -1.67 10.98
N LYS A 190 -14.69 -1.32 10.22
CA LYS A 190 -15.75 -2.24 9.78
C LYS A 190 -15.26 -3.45 8.97
N LEU A 191 -14.17 -3.32 8.21
CA LEU A 191 -13.55 -4.51 7.57
C LEU A 191 -13.15 -5.54 8.63
N PHE A 192 -12.46 -5.10 9.69
CA PHE A 192 -11.92 -5.97 10.74
C PHE A 192 -13.01 -6.52 11.67
N GLU A 193 -14.14 -5.83 11.79
CA GLU A 193 -15.29 -6.23 12.63
C GLU A 193 -16.12 -7.35 12.02
N THR A 194 -15.89 -7.71 10.75
CA THR A 194 -16.70 -8.72 10.06
C THR A 194 -16.59 -10.07 10.75
N PRO A 195 -17.70 -10.63 11.27
CA PRO A 195 -17.68 -11.89 12.01
C PRO A 195 -17.08 -13.04 11.17
N GLY A 196 -16.13 -13.76 11.76
CA GLY A 196 -15.50 -14.91 11.12
C GLY A 196 -14.56 -14.60 9.96
N PHE A 197 -14.33 -13.32 9.62
CA PHE A 197 -13.44 -12.94 8.52
C PHE A 197 -11.97 -13.19 8.85
N PHE A 198 -11.55 -12.96 10.09
CA PHE A 198 -10.21 -13.33 10.52
C PHE A 198 -9.98 -14.85 10.44
N GLY A 199 -8.79 -15.22 9.97
CA GLY A 199 -8.28 -16.58 10.06
C GLY A 199 -8.19 -17.08 11.50
N SER A 200 -8.04 -18.38 11.69
CA SER A 200 -7.80 -18.93 13.03
C SER A 200 -6.53 -18.30 13.63
N GLN A 201 -6.60 -17.86 14.89
CA GLN A 201 -5.50 -17.22 15.62
C GLN A 201 -5.00 -15.90 14.97
N GLN A 202 -5.86 -15.19 14.25
CA GLN A 202 -5.54 -13.89 13.63
C GLN A 202 -6.26 -12.70 14.32
N PRO A 203 -5.68 -11.50 14.26
CA PRO A 203 -4.30 -11.19 13.88
C PRO A 203 -3.29 -11.74 14.90
N ASN A 204 -2.19 -12.27 14.41
CA ASN A 204 -1.05 -12.63 15.21
C ASN A 204 -0.14 -11.40 15.39
N PRO A 205 0.07 -10.88 16.61
CA PRO A 205 0.90 -9.70 16.84
C PRO A 205 2.41 -10.00 16.82
N GLU A 206 2.84 -11.26 16.66
CA GLU A 206 4.24 -11.70 16.52
C GLU A 206 5.25 -10.92 17.39
N PHE A 207 5.08 -10.97 18.71
CA PHE A 207 6.00 -10.35 19.68
C PHE A 207 6.26 -8.84 19.48
N GLY A 208 5.33 -8.08 18.89
CA GLY A 208 5.47 -6.63 18.72
C GLY A 208 6.09 -6.19 17.40
N LYS A 209 6.23 -7.08 16.43
CA LYS A 209 6.67 -6.73 15.07
C LYS A 209 5.60 -5.93 14.33
N LYS A 210 6.02 -5.13 13.33
CA LYS A 210 5.08 -4.44 12.42
C LYS A 210 4.35 -5.48 11.57
N MET A 211 3.04 -5.61 11.81
CA MET A 211 2.19 -6.57 11.11
C MET A 211 1.31 -5.88 10.07
N CYS A 212 1.26 -6.44 8.88
CA CYS A 212 0.48 -6.01 7.73
C CYS A 212 -0.61 -7.04 7.40
N PHE A 213 -1.58 -6.69 6.57
CA PHE A 213 -2.75 -7.51 6.31
C PHE A 213 -2.89 -7.95 4.86
N GLY A 214 -3.38 -9.17 4.68
CA GLY A 214 -3.82 -9.68 3.40
C GLY A 214 -4.85 -10.77 3.56
N VAL A 215 -5.61 -11.01 2.49
CA VAL A 215 -6.68 -12.02 2.47
C VAL A 215 -6.19 -13.25 1.73
N TRP A 216 -6.21 -14.41 2.38
CA TRP A 216 -5.79 -15.65 1.74
C TRP A 216 -6.91 -16.16 0.85
N THR A 217 -6.64 -16.35 -0.44
CA THR A 217 -7.68 -16.76 -1.43
C THR A 217 -8.14 -18.22 -1.28
N LYS A 218 -7.46 -19.01 -0.43
CA LYS A 218 -7.77 -20.41 -0.12
C LYS A 218 -9.07 -20.53 0.67
N ASP A 219 -9.28 -19.64 1.63
CA ASP A 219 -10.38 -19.65 2.58
C ASP A 219 -11.12 -18.30 2.66
N ASN A 220 -10.67 -17.31 1.88
CA ASN A 220 -11.15 -15.93 1.87
C ASN A 220 -11.11 -15.28 3.26
N LYS A 221 -10.10 -15.62 4.07
CA LYS A 221 -9.93 -15.06 5.41
C LYS A 221 -8.79 -14.05 5.49
N LEU A 222 -8.93 -13.10 6.41
CA LEU A 222 -7.95 -12.07 6.70
C LEU A 222 -6.86 -12.63 7.61
N TYR A 223 -5.61 -12.47 7.19
CA TYR A 223 -4.42 -12.85 7.92
C TYR A 223 -3.50 -11.66 8.11
N SER A 224 -2.84 -11.61 9.26
CA SER A 224 -1.69 -10.74 9.48
C SER A 224 -0.38 -11.47 9.12
N TYR A 225 0.57 -10.75 8.56
CA TYR A 225 1.93 -11.21 8.27
C TYR A 225 2.93 -10.09 8.61
N LYS A 226 4.23 -10.36 8.74
CA LYS A 226 5.17 -9.28 9.05
C LYS A 226 5.29 -8.37 7.84
N CYS A 227 5.18 -7.06 8.02
CA CYS A 227 5.35 -6.12 6.90
C CYS A 227 6.72 -6.30 6.22
N SER A 228 7.74 -6.68 7.00
CA SER A 228 9.10 -6.95 6.57
C SER A 228 9.32 -8.35 5.96
N ASP A 229 8.30 -9.21 5.94
CA ASP A 229 8.42 -10.56 5.41
C ASP A 229 8.95 -10.55 3.96
N TRP A 230 9.73 -11.57 3.66
CA TRP A 230 10.24 -11.86 2.34
C TRP A 230 9.19 -12.67 1.60
N ASP A 231 9.23 -12.70 0.27
CA ASP A 231 8.46 -13.66 -0.49
C ASP A 231 9.29 -14.56 -1.37
N TYR A 232 9.14 -15.85 -1.12
CA TYR A 232 9.70 -16.90 -1.95
C TYR A 232 8.76 -17.35 -3.06
N ARG A 233 7.49 -16.90 -3.04
CA ARG A 233 6.50 -17.25 -4.05
C ARG A 233 6.65 -16.32 -5.27
N PRO A 234 6.50 -16.84 -6.49
CA PRO A 234 6.55 -16.00 -7.68
C PRO A 234 5.29 -15.14 -7.81
N ALA A 235 4.09 -15.70 -7.67
CA ALA A 235 2.85 -14.97 -7.95
C ALA A 235 2.17 -14.40 -6.69
N LYS A 236 1.79 -13.12 -6.75
CA LYS A 236 1.09 -12.40 -5.68
C LYS A 236 -0.06 -11.57 -6.23
N LEU A 237 -1.00 -11.23 -5.35
CA LEU A 237 -2.03 -10.23 -5.62
C LEU A 237 -1.96 -9.10 -4.60
N PHE A 238 -2.28 -7.90 -5.03
CA PHE A 238 -2.34 -6.72 -4.18
C PHE A 238 -3.34 -5.71 -4.74
N MET A 239 -3.89 -4.88 -3.86
CA MET A 239 -4.95 -3.92 -4.21
C MET A 239 -4.42 -2.49 -4.13
N CYS A 240 -4.43 -1.79 -5.26
CA CYS A 240 -4.03 -0.39 -5.33
C CYS A 240 -5.26 0.52 -5.45
N GLY A 241 -5.21 1.70 -4.83
CA GLY A 241 -6.27 2.69 -4.84
C GLY A 241 -5.74 4.10 -5.11
N LYS A 242 -6.51 4.91 -5.84
CA LYS A 242 -6.20 6.33 -6.09
C LYS A 242 -7.48 7.16 -6.27
N PRO A 243 -7.43 8.50 -6.07
CA PRO A 243 -8.56 9.34 -6.41
C PRO A 243 -8.83 9.27 -7.92
N ALA A 244 -10.10 9.39 -8.31
CA ALA A 244 -10.45 9.50 -9.72
C ALA A 244 -9.79 10.74 -10.34
N PRO A 245 -9.19 10.62 -11.54
CA PRO A 245 -8.76 11.78 -12.28
C PRO A 245 -9.97 12.59 -12.75
N CYS A 246 -9.74 13.89 -12.93
CA CYS A 246 -10.64 14.77 -13.66
C CYS A 246 -10.60 14.42 -15.15
N VAL A 247 -11.76 14.19 -15.77
CA VAL A 247 -11.92 14.06 -17.22
C VAL A 247 -12.84 15.16 -17.75
N PHE A 248 -12.54 15.65 -18.96
CA PHE A 248 -13.27 16.70 -19.66
C PHE A 248 -14.02 16.12 -20.86
#